data_AF-A0A7J7CIP8-F1
#
_entry.id   AF-A0A7J7CIP8-F1
#
_cell.length_a   1.000
_cell.length_b   1.000
_cell.length_c   1.000
_cell.angle_alpha   90.00
_cell.angle_beta   90.00
_cell.angle_gamma   90.00
#
_symmetry.space_group_name_H-M   'P 1'
#
loop_
_entity.id
_entity.type
_entity.pdbx_description
1 polymer ?
#
loop_
_entity_poly.entity_id
_entity_poly.type
_entity_poly.pdbx_seq_one_letter_code
_entity_poly.pdbx_strand_id
1 'polypeptide(L)' 'MVTAGEPIEYRCLIRATDGKKTISTSVGPKDHQRFQSSYATILKAHMTSLKKKERKDRKKTVDADKKDSGSKKPKRV' A
#
# COMPACT_ATOMS: atom_id res chain seq x y z
N MET A 1 27.76 15.09 -4.72
CA MET A 1 27.67 15.28 -6.18
C MET A 1 27.60 16.78 -6.41
N VAL A 2 28.69 17.39 -6.88
CA VAL A 2 28.76 18.82 -7.16
C VAL A 2 28.33 19.00 -8.61
N THR A 3 27.23 19.70 -8.85
CA THR A 3 26.84 20.14 -10.19
C THR A 3 26.90 21.66 -10.21
N ALA A 4 27.96 22.16 -10.83
CA ALA A 4 28.12 23.56 -11.16
C ALA A 4 27.04 23.96 -12.19
N GLY A 5 26.16 24.87 -11.82
CA GLY A 5 25.41 25.73 -12.74
C GLY A 5 24.33 25.12 -13.64
N GLU A 6 24.24 23.80 -13.81
CA GLU A 6 23.19 23.20 -14.66
C GLU A 6 21.90 22.90 -13.88
N PRO A 7 20.72 23.15 -14.47
CA PRO A 7 19.43 22.86 -13.83
C PRO A 7 19.33 21.35 -13.56
N ILE A 8 19.27 20.97 -12.28
CA ILE A 8 19.14 19.58 -11.86
C ILE A 8 17.79 19.06 -12.33
N GLU A 9 17.78 18.31 -13.43
CA GLU A 9 16.60 17.59 -13.88
C GLU A 9 16.38 16.36 -13.00
N TYR A 10 15.36 16.39 -12.15
CA TYR A 10 14.94 15.26 -11.33
C TYR A 10 14.28 14.17 -12.18
N ARG A 11 15.11 13.34 -12.83
CA ARG A 11 14.67 12.17 -13.60
C ARG A 11 14.84 10.89 -12.79
N CYS A 12 13.85 10.02 -12.85
CA CYS A 12 13.87 8.70 -12.25
C CYS A 12 13.98 7.62 -13.34
N LEU A 13 14.91 6.68 -13.21
CA LEU A 13 15.00 5.53 -14.12
C LEU A 13 14.28 4.33 -13.51
N ILE A 14 13.34 3.75 -14.25
CA ILE A 14 12.53 2.60 -13.83
C ILE A 14 12.84 1.44 -14.76
N ARG A 15 13.15 0.27 -14.19
CA ARG A 15 13.45 -0.95 -14.94
C ARG A 15 12.61 -2.10 -14.40
N ALA A 16 12.11 -2.94 -15.30
CA ALA A 16 11.47 -4.20 -14.95
C ALA A 16 12.06 -5.32 -15.81
N THR A 17 12.20 -6.50 -15.21
CA THR A 17 12.71 -7.68 -15.89
C THR A 17 11.97 -8.92 -15.44
N ASP A 18 11.73 -9.82 -16.39
CA ASP A 18 11.25 -11.18 -16.17
C ASP A 18 12.40 -12.19 -16.34
N GLY A 19 13.65 -11.74 -16.20
CA GLY A 19 14.87 -12.52 -16.48
C GLY A 19 15.18 -12.71 -17.98
N LYS A 20 14.17 -12.71 -18.86
CA LYS A 20 14.34 -12.85 -20.32
C LYS A 20 14.16 -11.53 -21.07
N LYS A 21 13.14 -10.75 -20.70
CA LYS A 21 12.85 -9.45 -21.28
C LYS A 21 13.16 -8.36 -20.26
N THR A 22 13.75 -7.27 -20.73
CA THR A 22 14.06 -6.09 -19.94
C THR A 22 13.37 -4.89 -20.56
N ILE A 23 12.66 -4.14 -19.73
CA ILE A 23 12.06 -2.87 -20.13
C ILE A 23 12.60 -1.77 -19.23
N SER A 24 12.82 -0.59 -19.80
CA SER A 24 13.31 0.57 -19.07
C SER A 24 12.59 1.84 -19.52
N THR A 25 12.36 2.76 -18.59
CA THR A 25 11.74 4.06 -18.86
C THR A 25 12.33 5.11 -17.93
N SER A 26 12.63 6.29 -18.48
CA SER A 26 13.02 7.48 -17.71
C SER A 26 11.81 8.36 -17.49
N VAL A 27 11.48 8.65 -16.24
CA VAL A 27 10.34 9.50 -15.85
C VAL A 27 10.85 10.83 -15.36
N GLY A 28 10.44 11.91 -16.02
CA GLY A 28 10.72 13.28 -15.61
C GLY A 28 9.67 13.84 -14.64
N PRO A 29 9.91 15.04 -14.10
CA PRO A 29 9.03 15.68 -13.13
C PRO A 29 7.68 16.13 -13.73
N LYS A 30 7.53 16.19 -15.06
CA LYS A 30 6.23 16.53 -15.69
C LYS A 30 5.30 15.32 -15.77
N ASP A 31 5.85 14.14 -16.04
CA ASP A 31 5.07 12.93 -16.30
C ASP A 31 4.87 12.06 -15.06
N HIS A 32 5.52 12.41 -13.93
CA HIS A 32 5.53 11.60 -12.71
C HIS A 32 4.13 11.25 -12.20
N GLN A 33 3.19 12.20 -12.18
CA GLN A 33 1.83 11.95 -11.66
C GLN A 33 1.04 10.97 -12.53
N ARG A 34 1.12 11.13 -13.85
CA ARG A 34 0.46 10.23 -14.80
C ARG A 34 1.06 8.83 -14.72
N PHE A 35 2.39 8.76 -14.67
CA PHE A 35 3.10 7.50 -14.50
C PHE A 35 2.70 6.81 -13.19
N GLN A 36 2.69 7.52 -12.06
CA GLN A 36 2.32 6.98 -10.75
C GLN A 36 0.90 6.39 -10.76
N SER A 37 -0.06 7.11 -11.34
CA SER A 37 -1.47 6.69 -11.37
C SER A 37 -1.66 5.39 -12.18
N SER A 38 -1.07 5.33 -13.37
CA SER A 38 -1.12 4.14 -14.22
C SER A 38 -0.35 2.98 -13.60
N TYR A 39 0.86 3.24 -13.09
CA TYR A 39 1.73 2.22 -12.49
C TYR A 39 1.12 1.60 -11.25
N ALA A 40 0.53 2.41 -10.35
CA ALA A 40 -0.16 1.90 -9.16
C ALA A 40 -1.37 1.02 -9.51
N THR A 41 -2.07 1.34 -10.60
CA THR A 41 -3.21 0.54 -11.08
C THR A 41 -2.75 -0.83 -11.57
N ILE A 42 -1.67 -0.87 -12.37
CA ILE A 42 -1.04 -2.11 -12.84
C ILE A 42 -0.58 -2.96 -11.66
N LEU A 43 0.14 -2.37 -10.68
CA LEU A 43 0.61 -3.11 -9.51
C LEU A 43 -0.55 -3.70 -8.69
N LYS A 44 -1.61 -2.92 -8.44
CA LYS A 44 -2.79 -3.42 -7.70
C LYS A 44 -3.52 -4.53 -8.45
N ALA A 45 -3.60 -4.45 -9.78
CA ALA A 45 -4.28 -5.45 -10.60
C ALA A 45 -3.50 -6.77 -10.70
N HIS A 46 -2.16 -6.71 -10.74
CA HIS A 46 -1.32 -7.89 -10.99
C HIS A 46 -0.68 -8.50 -9.72
N MET A 47 -0.65 -7.79 -8.59
CA MET A 47 -0.12 -8.30 -7.31
C MET A 47 -1.22 -8.83 -6.39
N THR A 48 -2.08 -9.72 -6.88
CA THR A 48 -3.27 -10.22 -6.17
C THR A 48 -3.01 -11.45 -5.29
N SER A 49 -1.92 -12.18 -5.52
CA SER A 49 -1.63 -13.48 -4.88
C SER A 49 -1.00 -13.37 -3.48
N LEU A 50 -0.95 -12.17 -2.89
CA LEU A 50 -0.45 -11.96 -1.54
C LEU A 50 -1.50 -12.40 -0.52
N LYS A 51 -1.06 -12.96 0.62
CA LYS A 51 -1.96 -13.26 1.74
C LYS A 51 -2.68 -11.97 2.12
N LYS A 52 -4.01 -12.01 2.13
CA LYS A 52 -4.82 -10.87 2.57
C LYS A 52 -4.32 -10.48 3.96
N LYS A 53 -3.91 -9.22 4.11
CA LYS A 53 -3.61 -8.66 5.43
C LYS A 53 -4.88 -8.84 6.25
N GLU A 54 -4.85 -9.78 7.20
CA GLU A 54 -5.96 -9.95 8.13
C GLU A 54 -6.20 -8.58 8.76
N ARG A 55 -7.37 -8.01 8.50
CA ARG A 55 -7.88 -6.93 9.32
C ARG A 55 -8.09 -7.57 10.69
N LYS A 56 -7.05 -7.55 11.53
CA LYS A 56 -7.23 -7.62 12.98
C LYS A 56 -8.18 -6.47 13.27
N ASP A 57 -9.45 -6.83 13.45
CA ASP A 57 -10.54 -5.94 13.80
C ASP A 57 -10.08 -5.01 14.93
N ARG A 58 -9.63 -3.81 14.58
CA ARG A 58 -9.55 -2.68 15.52
C ARG A 58 -10.95 -2.11 15.67
N LYS A 59 -11.89 -2.97 16.06
CA LYS A 59 -13.18 -2.61 16.62
C LYS A 59 -13.44 -3.51 17.82
N LYS A 60 -12.70 -3.26 18.90
CA LYS A 60 -13.10 -3.52 20.29
C LYS A 60 -12.27 -2.57 21.17
N THR A 61 -12.94 -1.49 21.57
CA THR A 61 -13.19 -1.14 22.98
C THR A 61 -11.94 -0.68 23.72
N VAL A 62 -11.72 0.63 23.64
CA VAL A 62 -11.30 1.37 24.83
C VAL A 62 -12.39 1.17 25.89
N ASP A 63 -11.92 0.79 27.08
CA ASP A 63 -12.63 0.74 28.37
C ASP A 63 -13.39 -0.54 28.76
N ALA A 64 -13.37 -0.80 30.08
CA ALA A 64 -13.97 -1.87 30.88
C ALA A 64 -13.19 -3.19 31.07
N ASP A 65 -12.15 -3.07 31.90
CA ASP A 65 -11.66 -4.04 32.89
C ASP A 65 -12.77 -4.70 33.73
N LYS A 66 -12.47 -5.91 34.25
CA LYS A 66 -13.07 -6.64 35.40
C LYS A 66 -14.33 -7.53 35.26
N LYS A 67 -14.06 -8.79 35.64
CA LYS A 67 -14.84 -9.70 36.51
C LYS A 67 -16.09 -10.40 35.97
N ASP A 68 -15.90 -11.70 35.69
CA ASP A 68 -16.53 -12.82 36.40
C ASP A 68 -17.82 -12.52 37.19
N SER A 69 -18.95 -13.11 36.77
CA SER A 69 -19.82 -13.97 37.60
C SER A 69 -21.22 -14.13 37.01
N GLY A 70 -21.63 -15.39 36.83
CA GLY A 70 -22.94 -15.95 37.16
C GLY A 70 -24.26 -15.24 36.81
N SER A 71 -25.12 -16.02 36.13
CA SER A 71 -26.50 -16.31 36.54
C SER A 71 -27.68 -15.61 35.84
N LYS A 72 -28.59 -16.47 35.36
CA LYS A 72 -30.08 -16.36 35.27
C LYS A 72 -30.72 -15.63 34.07
N LYS A 73 -31.36 -16.47 33.22
CA LYS A 73 -32.54 -16.15 32.38
C LYS A 73 -33.63 -15.46 33.22
N PRO A 74 -34.52 -14.67 32.58
CA PRO A 74 -35.92 -15.12 32.51
C PRO A 74 -36.64 -14.83 31.18
N LYS A 75 -37.69 -15.63 30.93
CA LYS A 75 -38.74 -15.45 29.91
C LYS A 75 -39.54 -14.17 30.16
N ARG A 76 -40.10 -13.59 29.09
CA ARG A 76 -41.22 -12.62 29.16
C ARG A 76 -42.13 -12.88 27.95
N VAL A 77 -43.26 -13.56 28.18
CA VAL A 77 -44.66 -13.07 28.18
C VAL A 77 -45.01 -12.40 26.86
#